data_AF-A0AA89RZL0-F1
#
_entry.id   AF-A0AA89RZL0-F1
#
_cell.length_a   1.000
_cell.length_b   1.000
_cell.length_c   1.000
_cell.angle_alpha   90.00
_cell.angle_beta   90.00
_cell.angle_gamma   90.00
#
_symmetry.space_group_name_H-M   'P 1'
#
loop_
_entity.id
_entity.type
_entity.pdbx_description
1 polymer ?
#
loop_
_entity_poly.entity_id
_entity_poly.type
_entity_poly.pdbx_seq_one_letter_code
_entity_poly.pdbx_strand_id
1 'polypeptide(L)' 'MKSNREPMLETVLRRLNQVKGDWPRIADESTVPYQTITKIACGFVRDPRVSTVQALYDYFDSRPEHAA' A
#
# COMPACT_ATOMS: atom_id res chain seq x y z
N MET A 1 -20.75 -16.39 0.51
CA MET A 1 -20.72 -14.99 0.98
C MET A 1 -19.34 -14.44 0.64
N LYS A 2 -19.21 -13.63 -0.41
CA LYS A 2 -17.94 -12.97 -0.73
C LYS A 2 -17.79 -11.85 0.28
N SER A 3 -16.91 -12.01 1.26
CA SER A 3 -16.67 -10.98 2.28
C SER A 3 -16.34 -9.67 1.57
N ASN A 4 -17.28 -8.70 1.65
CA ASN A 4 -17.25 -7.38 1.03
C ASN A 4 -16.22 -6.44 1.69
N ARG A 5 -15.10 -7.01 2.17
CA ARG A 5 -13.89 -6.26 2.43
C ARG A 5 -13.19 -6.28 1.09
N GLU A 6 -13.08 -5.14 0.41
CA GLU A 6 -11.95 -5.00 -0.50
C GLU A 6 -10.73 -5.52 0.30
N PRO A 7 -10.04 -6.57 -0.16
CA PRO A 7 -8.90 -7.08 0.58
C PRO A 7 -7.97 -5.88 0.74
N MET A 8 -7.55 -5.55 1.96
CA MET A 8 -6.76 -4.33 2.22
C MET A 8 -5.60 -4.16 1.24
N LEU A 9 -5.08 -5.28 0.72
CA LEU A 9 -4.13 -5.33 -0.37
C LEU A 9 -4.62 -4.62 -1.65
N GLU A 10 -5.84 -4.86 -2.14
CA GLU A 10 -6.42 -4.14 -3.28
C GLU A 10 -6.50 -2.63 -3.02
N THR A 11 -6.94 -2.21 -1.83
CA THR A 11 -6.96 -0.78 -1.46
C THR A 11 -5.55 -0.19 -1.48
N VAL A 12 -4.58 -0.86 -0.85
CA VAL A 12 -3.17 -0.44 -0.85
C VAL A 12 -2.61 -0.39 -2.28
N LEU A 13 -2.89 -1.38 -3.12
CA LEU A 13 -2.45 -1.40 -4.52
C LEU A 13 -3.05 -0.26 -5.33
N ARG A 14 -4.34 0.04 -5.14
CA ARG A 14 -5.00 1.18 -5.79
C ARG A 14 -4.35 2.50 -5.37
N ARG A 15 -4.13 2.69 -4.07
CA ARG A 15 -3.47 3.89 -3.52
C ARG A 15 -2.04 4.04 -4.04
N LEU A 16 -1.25 2.97 -3.98
CA LEU A 16 0.11 2.93 -4.52
C LEU A 16 0.16 3.29 -6.02
N ASN A 17 -0.86 2.91 -6.79
CA ASN A 17 -0.97 3.30 -8.20
C ASN A 17 -1.30 4.79 -8.40
N GLN A 18 -2.08 5.41 -7.51
CA GLN A 18 -2.40 6.84 -7.57
C GLN A 18 -1.18 7.72 -7.25
N VAL A 19 -0.38 7.31 -6.26
CA VAL A 19 0.80 8.05 -5.77
C VAL A 19 2.10 7.61 -6.45
N LYS A 20 2.03 7.20 -7.73
CA LYS A 20 3.22 6.81 -8.52
C LYS A 20 4.16 8.00 -8.67
N GLY A 21 5.26 7.98 -7.91
CA GLY A 21 6.24 9.06 -7.83
C GLY A 21 6.65 9.36 -6.38
N ASP A 22 5.69 9.27 -5.46
CA ASP A 22 5.89 9.54 -4.02
C ASP A 22 6.30 8.30 -3.21
N TRP A 23 6.49 7.16 -3.86
CA TRP A 23 6.92 5.93 -3.21
C TRP A 23 8.17 6.05 -2.31
N PRO A 24 9.20 6.85 -2.65
CA PRO A 24 10.35 7.05 -1.75
C PRO A 24 9.94 7.70 -0.42
N ARG A 25 9.02 8.67 -0.47
CA ARG A 25 8.50 9.37 0.70
C ARG A 25 7.63 8.44 1.54
N ILE A 26 6.75 7.68 0.90
CA ILE A 26 5.90 6.69 1.57
C ILE A 26 6.76 5.63 2.27
N ALA A 27 7.88 5.23 1.67
CA ALA A 27 8.79 4.27 2.29
C ALA A 27 9.38 4.77 3.62
N ASP A 28 9.75 6.05 3.65
CA ASP A 28 10.27 6.72 4.85
C ASP A 28 9.19 6.81 5.94
N GLU A 29 7.99 7.26 5.58
CA GLU A 29 6.92 7.52 6.54
C GLU A 29 6.17 6.25 7.01
N SER A 30 6.07 5.21 6.17
CA SER A 30 5.34 3.96 6.48
C SER A 30 6.20 2.89 7.16
N THR A 31 7.50 3.14 7.34
CA THR A 31 8.47 2.13 7.84
C THR A 31 8.58 0.89 6.92
N VAL A 32 7.99 0.92 5.72
CA VAL A 32 8.07 -0.15 4.73
C VAL A 32 9.18 0.19 3.72
N PRO A 33 10.15 -0.70 3.48
CA PRO A 33 11.21 -0.44 2.51
C PRO A 33 10.68 -0.11 1.12
N TYR A 34 11.28 0.88 0.44
CA TYR A 34 10.93 1.28 -0.92
C TYR A 34 10.89 0.10 -1.90
N GLN A 35 11.87 -0.81 -1.79
CA GLN A 35 11.94 -2.06 -2.55
C GLN A 35 10.71 -2.96 -2.35
N THR A 36 10.17 -3.00 -1.14
CA THR A 36 8.97 -3.76 -0.82
C THR A 36 7.74 -3.10 -1.43
N ILE A 37 7.64 -1.77 -1.34
CA ILE A 37 6.55 -0.99 -1.94
C ILE A 37 6.51 -1.21 -3.45
N THR A 38 7.65 -1.04 -4.14
CA THR A 38 7.77 -1.27 -5.59
C THR A 38 7.39 -2.69 -5.98
N LYS A 39 7.86 -3.70 -5.24
CA LYS A 39 7.53 -5.10 -5.51
C LYS A 39 6.04 -5.40 -5.32
N ILE A 40 5.40 -4.81 -4.32
CA ILE A 40 3.96 -4.95 -4.07
C ILE A 40 3.19 -4.23 -5.19
N ALA A 41 3.50 -2.97 -5.46
CA ALA A 41 2.82 -2.16 -6.47
C ALA A 41 2.93 -2.75 -7.89
N CYS A 42 4.08 -3.33 -8.24
CA CYS A 42 4.30 -4.00 -9.52
C CYS A 42 3.82 -5.47 -9.54
N GLY A 43 3.28 -6.01 -8.43
CA GLY A 43 2.80 -7.39 -8.37
C GLY A 43 3.88 -8.48 -8.39
N PHE A 44 5.14 -8.14 -8.11
CA PHE A 44 6.23 -9.12 -7.98
C PHE A 44 6.08 -10.00 -6.73
N VAL A 45 5.41 -9.49 -5.69
CA VAL A 45 5.13 -10.25 -4.47
C VAL A 45 3.69 -10.74 -4.54
N ARG A 46 3.52 -12.06 -4.71
CA ARG A 46 2.20 -12.72 -4.77
C ARG A 46 1.49 -12.76 -3.42
N ASP A 47 2.26 -12.88 -2.33
CA ASP A 47 1.72 -12.97 -0.97
C ASP A 47 2.55 -12.07 -0.03
N PRO A 48 2.23 -10.76 0.05
CA PRO A 48 2.91 -9.87 0.96
C PRO A 48 2.47 -10.13 2.40
N ARG A 49 3.39 -9.95 3.34
CA ARG A 49 3.08 -10.09 4.77
C ARG A 49 1.95 -9.13 5.18
N VAL A 50 0.98 -9.65 5.93
CA VAL A 50 -0.16 -8.86 6.42
C VAL A 50 0.29 -7.61 7.18
N SER A 51 1.33 -7.69 8.01
CA SER A 51 1.88 -6.52 8.73
C SER A 51 2.38 -5.41 7.80
N THR A 52 2.92 -5.77 6.63
CA THR A 52 3.37 -4.79 5.63
C THR A 52 2.18 -4.13 4.95
N VAL A 53 1.17 -4.92 4.58
CA VAL A 53 -0.07 -4.40 3.97
C VAL A 53 -0.80 -3.49 4.96
N GLN A 54 -0.86 -3.89 6.24
CA GLN A 54 -1.45 -3.10 7.32
C GLN A 54 -0.71 -1.78 7.51
N ALA A 55 0.62 -1.76 7.62
CA ALA A 55 1.39 -0.51 7.76
C ALA A 55 1.16 0.48 6.61
N LEU A 56 1.07 -0.02 5.36
CA LEU A 56 0.73 0.81 4.21
C LEU A 56 -0.72 1.29 4.27
N TYR A 57 -1.64 0.41 4.67
CA TYR A 57 -3.05 0.76 4.82
C TYR A 57 -3.24 1.85 5.89
N ASP A 58 -2.66 1.69 7.08
CA ASP A 58 -2.68 2.68 8.16
C ASP A 58 -2.06 4.02 7.73
N TYR A 59 -0.98 3.99 6.95
CA TYR A 59 -0.37 5.20 6.39
C TYR A 59 -1.35 5.98 5.51
N PHE A 60 -2.07 5.27 4.63
CA PHE A 60 -3.06 5.89 3.74
C PHE A 60 -4.36 6.28 4.46
N ASP A 61 -4.80 5.49 5.44
CA ASP A 61 -5.99 5.77 6.25
C ASP A 61 -5.79 7.03 7.09
N SER A 62 -4.59 7.21 7.65
CA SER A 62 -4.21 8.41 8.40
C SER A 62 -4.01 9.66 7.54
N ARG A 63 -3.96 9.53 6.20
CA ARG A 63 -3.70 10.63 5.25
C ARG A 63 -4.67 10.60 4.06
N PRO A 64 -5.96 10.95 4.27
CA PRO A 64 -6.97 10.95 3.21
C PRO A 64 -6.70 11.99 2.12
N GLU A 65 -5.80 12.96 2.33
CA GLU A 65 -5.49 14.04 1.39
C GLU A 65 -4.67 13.60 0.16
N HIS A 66 -3.92 12.49 0.23
CA HIS A 66 -3.22 11.92 -0.93
C HIS A 66 -4.11 10.98 -1.77
N ALA A 67 -5.42 11.03 -1.55
CA ALA A 67 -6.44 10.20 -2.21
C ALA A 67 -6.98 10.76 -3.52
N ALA A 68 -6.71 12.03 -3.83
CA ALA A 68 -7.32 12.79 -4.91
C ALA A 68 -6.44 12.83 -6.16
#